data_AF-A0A838SI56-F1
#
_entry.id   AF-A0A838SI56-F1
#
_cell.length_a   1.000
_cell.length_b   1.000
_cell.length_c   1.000
_cell.angle_alpha   90.00
_cell.angle_beta   90.00
_cell.angle_gamma   90.00
#
_symmetry.space_group_name_H-M   'P 1'
#
loop_
_entity.id
_entity.type
_entity.pdbx_description
1 polymer ?
#
loop_
_entity_poly.entity_id
_entity_poly.type
_entity_poly.pdbx_seq_one_letter_code
_entity_poly.pdbx_strand_id
1 'polypeptide(L)'
;HNGYYVDSLAWALYKLGRIEEALETIQRAVSLVSDDPVIYEHMGDIFLRQDERDKAREAWLHSLQLDSTNKLLGKRFRDAGFGEPIPTLSHKSTLTP
;
A
#
# COMPACT_ATOMS: atom_id res chain seq x y z
N HIS A 1 18.00 14.02 -0.52
CA HIS A 1 17.56 12.67 -0.11
C HIS A 1 16.35 12.32 -0.95
N ASN A 2 16.49 11.37 -1.87
CA ASN A 2 15.44 11.03 -2.82
C ASN A 2 14.73 9.76 -2.32
N GLY A 3 13.44 9.87 -2.00
CA GLY A 3 12.64 8.79 -1.43
C GLY A 3 12.52 7.57 -2.35
N TYR A 4 12.58 7.75 -3.67
CA TYR A 4 12.51 6.64 -4.62
C TYR A 4 13.73 5.69 -4.55
N TYR A 5 14.93 6.23 -4.25
CA TYR A 5 16.09 5.36 -4.00
C TYR A 5 15.95 4.60 -2.69
N VAL A 6 15.32 5.20 -1.68
CA VAL A 6 15.06 4.56 -0.39
C VAL A 6 14.01 3.45 -0.55
N ASP A 7 12.95 3.70 -1.31
CA ASP A 7 11.96 2.69 -1.69
C ASP A 7 12.59 1.50 -2.45
N SER A 8 13.40 1.79 -3.48
CA SER A 8 14.12 0.74 -4.22
C SER A 8 14.99 -0.13 -3.31
N LEU A 9 15.65 0.47 -2.31
CA LEU A 9 16.42 -0.26 -1.30
C LEU A 9 15.51 -1.12 -0.41
N ALA A 10 14.38 -0.58 0.07
CA ALA A 10 13.42 -1.34 0.86
C ALA A 10 12.91 -2.57 0.10
N TRP A 11 12.59 -2.39 -1.18
CA TRP A 11 12.15 -3.50 -2.03
C TRP A 11 13.24 -4.56 -2.21
N ALA A 12 14.49 -4.15 -2.43
CA ALA A 12 15.61 -5.09 -2.51
C ALA A 12 15.78 -5.87 -1.19
N LEU A 13 15.71 -5.21 -0.04
CA LEU A 13 15.78 -5.84 1.28
C LEU A 13 14.65 -6.85 1.50
N TYR A 14 13.42 -6.49 1.11
CA TYR A 14 12.25 -7.38 1.15
C TYR A 14 12.50 -8.65 0.32
N LYS A 15 12.98 -8.51 -0.92
CA LYS A 15 13.27 -9.64 -1.81
C LYS A 15 14.40 -10.54 -1.28
N LEU A 16 15.31 -10.00 -0.48
CA LEU A 16 16.37 -10.75 0.21
C LEU A 16 15.90 -11.41 1.51
N GLY A 17 14.65 -11.20 1.94
CA GLY A 17 14.11 -11.73 3.19
C GLY A 17 14.57 -10.97 4.44
N ARG A 18 15.20 -9.80 4.28
CA ARG A 18 15.63 -8.92 5.38
C ARG A 18 14.47 -8.02 5.78
N ILE A 19 13.45 -8.62 6.38
CA ILE A 19 12.12 -8.00 6.50
C ILE A 19 12.12 -6.81 7.48
N GLU A 20 12.84 -6.90 8.59
CA GLU A 20 12.94 -5.83 9.58
C GLU A 20 13.59 -4.57 8.98
N GLU A 21 14.68 -4.75 8.23
CA GLU A 21 15.37 -3.64 7.57
C GLU A 21 14.54 -3.07 6.41
N ALA A 22 13.82 -3.93 5.68
CA ALA A 22 12.89 -3.49 4.65
C ALA A 22 11.80 -2.59 5.26
N LEU A 23 11.28 -2.94 6.43
CA LEU A 23 10.26 -2.16 7.13
C LEU A 23 10.79 -0.78 7.56
N GLU A 24 11.95 -0.72 8.20
CA GLU A 24 12.56 0.56 8.58
C GLU A 24 12.82 1.44 7.34
N THR A 25 13.29 0.82 6.26
CA THR A 25 13.63 1.53 5.03
C THR A 25 12.38 2.05 4.32
N ILE A 26 11.30 1.25 4.22
CA ILE A 26 10.07 1.70 3.56
C ILE A 26 9.37 2.81 4.34
N GLN A 27 9.39 2.77 5.68
CA GLN A 27 8.84 3.86 6.50
C GLN A 27 9.58 5.17 6.28
N ARG A 28 10.91 5.08 6.11
CA ARG A 28 11.72 6.24 5.71
C ARG A 28 11.34 6.73 4.31
N ALA A 29 11.11 5.82 3.35
CA ALA A 29 10.66 6.20 2.01
C ALA A 29 9.33 6.97 2.06
N VAL A 30 8.35 6.48 2.81
CA VAL A 30 7.05 7.14 3.05
C VAL A 30 7.22 8.53 3.67
N SER A 31 8.14 8.70 4.63
CA SER A 31 8.41 10.02 5.23
C SER A 31 9.04 11.04 4.25
N LEU A 32 9.64 10.56 3.16
CA LEU A 32 10.26 11.40 2.14
C LEU A 32 9.32 11.65 0.95
N VAL A 33 8.46 10.68 0.63
CA VAL A 33 7.49 10.71 -0.46
C VAL A 33 6.20 10.07 0.06
N SER A 34 5.23 10.91 0.44
CA SER A 34 4.00 10.48 1.12
C SER A 34 2.80 10.29 0.20
N ASP A 35 2.94 10.55 -1.10
CA ASP A 35 1.85 10.56 -2.09
C ASP A 35 2.09 9.59 -3.26
N ASP A 36 3.06 8.68 -3.13
CA ASP A 36 3.34 7.67 -4.16
C ASP A 36 2.64 6.33 -3.85
N PRO A 37 1.71 5.87 -4.73
CA PRO A 37 0.96 4.64 -4.49
C PRO A 37 1.83 3.37 -4.46
N VAL A 38 2.96 3.33 -5.17
CA VAL A 38 3.85 2.16 -5.24
C VAL A 38 4.58 1.96 -3.92
N ILE A 39 5.03 3.04 -3.28
CA ILE A 39 5.69 2.97 -1.97
C ILE A 39 4.73 2.36 -0.93
N TYR A 40 3.45 2.76 -0.93
CA TYR A 40 2.43 2.18 -0.06
C TYR A 40 2.07 0.72 -0.42
N GLU A 41 2.12 0.35 -1.71
CA GLU A 41 1.97 -1.05 -2.13
C GLU A 41 3.10 -1.91 -1.55
N HIS A 42 4.37 -1.47 -1.70
CA HIS A 42 5.53 -2.15 -1.13
C HIS A 42 5.49 -2.23 0.39
N MET A 43 5.04 -1.17 1.07
CA MET A 43 4.86 -1.18 2.52
C MET A 43 3.85 -2.24 2.96
N GLY A 44 2.72 -2.38 2.26
CA GLY A 44 1.75 -3.42 2.57
C GLY A 44 2.26 -4.84 2.31
N ASP A 45 3.08 -5.03 1.28
CA ASP A 45 3.73 -6.32 0.98
C ASP A 45 4.72 -6.73 2.10
N ILE A 46 5.45 -5.77 2.63
CA ILE A 46 6.36 -5.96 3.76
C ILE A 46 5.58 -6.32 5.02
N PHE A 47 4.50 -5.60 5.33
CA PHE A 47 3.66 -5.91 6.50
C PHE A 47 3.00 -7.29 6.41
N LEU A 48 2.50 -7.69 5.23
CA LEU A 48 1.97 -9.05 5.06
C LEU A 48 3.02 -10.12 5.34
N ARG A 49 4.28 -9.87 4.98
CA ARG A 49 5.35 -10.83 5.20
C ARG A 49 5.69 -11.01 6.69
N GLN A 50 5.34 -10.02 7.52
CA GLN A 50 5.44 -10.05 8.98
C GLN A 50 4.16 -10.55 9.67
N ASP A 51 3.14 -10.98 8.92
CA ASP A 51 1.80 -11.33 9.44
C ASP A 51 1.07 -10.16 10.11
N GLU A 52 1.50 -8.93 9.86
CA GLU A 52 0.91 -7.67 10.35
C GLU A 52 -0.25 -7.25 9.44
N ARG A 53 -1.30 -8.09 9.42
CA ARG A 53 -2.39 -8.01 8.43
C ARG A 53 -3.16 -6.69 8.46
N ASP A 54 -3.37 -6.11 9.64
CA ASP A 54 -4.08 -4.83 9.77
C ASP A 54 -3.29 -3.67 9.14
N LYS A 55 -1.98 -3.60 9.42
CA LYS A 55 -1.09 -2.58 8.84
C LYS A 55 -0.94 -2.76 7.34
N ALA A 56 -0.88 -4.00 6.87
CA ALA A 56 -0.86 -4.29 5.44
C ALA A 56 -2.12 -3.81 4.73
N ARG A 57 -3.28 -4.06 5.33
CA ARG A 57 -4.57 -3.59 4.83
C ARG A 57 -4.60 -2.07 4.73
N GLU A 58 -4.15 -1.37 5.77
CA GLU A 58 -4.10 0.10 5.77
C GLU A 58 -3.18 0.65 4.68
N ALA A 59 -1.99 0.08 4.51
CA ALA A 59 -1.04 0.49 3.49
C ALA A 59 -1.58 0.30 2.06
N TRP A 60 -2.10 -0.89 1.76
CA TRP A 60 -2.71 -1.16 0.45
C TRP A 60 -3.96 -0.32 0.19
N LEU A 61 -4.77 -0.06 1.23
CA LEU A 61 -5.92 0.83 1.13
C LEU A 61 -5.49 2.24 0.75
N HIS A 62 -4.42 2.75 1.37
CA HIS A 62 -3.88 4.07 1.04
C HIS A 62 -3.34 4.13 -0.39
N SER A 63 -2.61 3.08 -0.82
CA SER A 63 -2.16 2.94 -2.21
C SER A 63 -3.34 3.01 -3.20
N LEU A 64 -4.44 2.31 -2.92
CA LEU A 64 -5.65 2.31 -3.77
C LEU A 64 -6.47 3.62 -3.70
N GLN A 65 -6.29 4.43 -2.65
CA GLN A 65 -6.84 5.78 -2.59
C GLN A 65 -6.04 6.75 -3.49
N LEU A 66 -4.72 6.59 -3.55
CA LEU A 66 -3.83 7.38 -4.42
C LEU A 66 -3.96 6.95 -5.89
N ASP A 67 -4.05 5.64 -6.16
CA ASP A 67 -4.29 5.07 -7.48
C ASP A 67 -5.40 4.01 -7.45
N SER A 68 -6.64 4.47 -7.61
CA SER A 68 -7.82 3.60 -7.72
C SER A 68 -7.86 2.75 -8.99
N THR A 69 -6.98 3.00 -9.97
CA THR A 69 -6.95 2.26 -11.24
C THR A 69 -6.10 1.00 -11.18
N ASN A 70 -5.33 0.79 -10.10
CA ASN A 70 -4.53 -0.41 -9.85
C ASN A 70 -5.42 -1.63 -9.57
N LYS A 71 -5.99 -2.20 -10.64
CA LYS A 71 -6.86 -3.39 -10.60
C LYS A 71 -6.16 -4.60 -10.01
N LEU A 72 -4.85 -4.72 -10.20
CA LEU A 72 -4.06 -5.83 -9.67
C LEU A 72 -4.03 -5.78 -8.14
N LEU A 73 -3.65 -4.64 -7.57
CA LEU A 73 -3.66 -4.46 -6.12
C LEU A 73 -5.06 -4.59 -5.54
N GLY A 74 -6.09 -4.06 -6.23
CA GLY A 74 -7.49 -4.26 -5.81
C GLY A 74 -7.92 -5.74 -5.78
N LYS A 75 -7.43 -6.57 -6.72
CA LYS A 75 -7.64 -8.01 -6.68
C LYS A 75 -6.88 -8.65 -5.51
N ARG A 76 -5.60 -8.32 -5.32
CA ARG A 76 -4.77 -8.82 -4.21
C ARG A 76 -5.38 -8.48 -2.85
N PHE A 77 -5.95 -7.28 -2.71
CA PHE A 77 -6.64 -6.82 -1.50
C PHE A 77 -7.84 -7.71 -1.16
N ARG A 78 -8.69 -8.03 -2.15
CA ARG A 78 -9.81 -8.97 -1.99
C ARG A 78 -9.33 -10.39 -1.69
N ASP A 79 -8.34 -10.88 -2.44
CA ASP A 79 -7.79 -12.24 -2.26
C ASP A 79 -7.15 -12.41 -0.87
N ALA A 80 -6.56 -11.34 -0.32
CA ALA A 80 -6.05 -11.30 1.03
C ALA A 80 -7.15 -11.27 2.11
N GLY A 81 -8.43 -11.16 1.73
CA GLY A 81 -9.55 -11.12 2.66
C GLY A 81 -9.76 -9.76 3.34
N PHE A 82 -9.22 -8.68 2.78
CA PHE A 82 -9.34 -7.33 3.36
C PHE A 82 -10.68 -6.62 3.06
N GLY A 83 -11.54 -7.27 2.28
CA GLY A 83 -12.83 -6.74 1.84
C GLY A 83 -12.72 -5.96 0.53
N GLU A 84 -13.63 -5.01 0.32
CA GLU A 84 -13.55 -4.10 -0.82
C GLU A 84 -12.63 -2.92 -0.50
N PRO A 85 -11.64 -2.62 -1.37
CA PRO A 85 -10.64 -1.59 -1.10
C PRO A 85 -11.15 -0.16 -1.24
N ILE A 86 -12.32 0.05 -1.85
CA ILE A 86 -12.95 1.36 -1.94
C ILE A 86 -14.43 1.08 -1.64
N PRO A 87 -15.10 1.87 -0.77
CA PRO A 87 -16.55 1.82 -0.72
C PRO A 87 -17.02 2.08 -2.15
N THR A 88 -17.67 1.11 -2.78
CA THR A 88 -18.38 1.37 -4.03
C THR A 88 -19.20 2.61 -3.76
N LEU A 89 -18.87 3.73 -4.40
CA LEU A 89 -19.78 4.86 -4.48
C LEU A 89 -20.99 4.31 -5.23
N SER A 90 -21.93 3.74 -4.47
CA SER A 90 -23.30 3.64 -4.88
C SER A 90 -23.69 5.07 -5.21
N HIS A 91 -23.77 5.35 -6.52
CA HIS A 91 -24.45 6.48 -7.14
C HIS A 91 -24.47 7.78 -6.31
N LYS A 92 -23.71 8.79 -6.73
CA LYS A 92 -24.20 10.16 -6.55
C LYS A 92 -25.51 10.29 -7.35
N SER A 93 -26.66 10.20 -6.69
CA SER A 93 -27.84 10.98 -7.07
C SER A 93 -28.90 10.93 -5.97
N THR A 94 -28.80 11.86 -5.01
CA THR A 94 -29.98 12.54 -4.47
C THR A 94 -29.67 14.02 -4.45
N LEU A 95 -29.81 14.66 -5.62
CA LEU A 95 -30.35 16.01 -5.65
C LEU A 95 -31.80 15.85 -5.17
N THR A 96 -32.07 16.14 -3.91
CA THR A 96 -33.45 16.39 -3.47
C THR A 96 -33.81 17.84 -3.80
N PRO A 97 -35.04 18.10 -4.25
CA PRO A 97 -35.50 19.39 -4.77
C PRO A 97 -35.50 20.50 -3.71
#